data_AF-A0A496SG73-F1
#
_entry.id   AF-A0A496SG73-F1
#
_cell.length_a   1.000
_cell.length_b   1.000
_cell.length_c   1.000
_cell.angle_alpha   90.00
_cell.angle_beta   90.00
_cell.angle_gamma   90.00
#
_symmetry.space_group_name_H-M   'P 1'
#
loop_
_entity.id
_entity.type
_entity.pdbx_description
1 polymer ?
#
loop_
_entity_poly.entity_id
_entity_poly.type
_entity_poly.pdbx_seq_one_letter_code
_entity_poly.pdbx_strand_id
1 'polypeptide(L)' 'MRFDALFFDSGGTLFGPGSSIGSDPSPEEVDARRPERVAAMLNGLGKEVDLEEIRARLPECERLSSEQYGIAHT' A
#
# COMPACT_ATOMS: atom_id res chain seq x y z
N MET A 1 19.30 4.47 -16.52
CA MET A 1 17.88 4.56 -16.90
C MET A 1 17.28 5.76 -16.19
N ARG A 2 16.63 6.67 -16.93
CA ARG A 2 15.90 7.84 -16.39
C ARG A 2 14.47 7.38 -16.15
N PHE A 3 13.99 7.49 -14.92
CA PHE A 3 12.58 7.31 -14.60
C PHE A 3 11.92 8.68 -14.70
N ASP A 4 10.92 8.85 -15.58
CA ASP A 4 10.25 10.15 -15.79
C ASP A 4 9.23 10.49 -14.69
N ALA A 5 8.80 9.52 -13.89
CA ALA A 5 8.10 9.73 -12.63
C ALA A 5 8.27 8.50 -11.72
N LEU A 6 8.49 8.74 -10.43
CA LEU A 6 8.57 7.72 -9.39
C LEU A 6 7.46 7.98 -8.39
N PHE A 7 6.49 7.07 -8.31
CA PHE A 7 5.45 7.12 -7.29
C PHE A 7 5.83 6.14 -6.18
N PHE A 8 6.00 6.68 -4.97
CA PHE A 8 6.19 5.90 -3.76
C PHE A 8 4.84 5.83 -3.06
N ASP A 9 4.22 4.65 -3.01
CA ASP A 9 3.27 4.38 -1.93
C ASP A 9 4.07 4.20 -0.62
N SER A 10 3.46 4.54 0.51
CA SER A 10 3.97 4.36 1.87
C SER A 10 4.56 2.98 2.18
N GLY A 11 4.27 1.96 1.36
CA GLY A 11 4.86 0.62 1.40
C GLY A 11 6.05 0.38 0.46
N GLY A 12 6.65 1.41 -0.14
CA GLY A 12 7.88 1.32 -0.94
C GLY A 12 7.73 0.63 -2.30
N THR A 13 6.50 0.51 -2.82
CA THR A 13 6.28 -0.16 -4.10
C THR A 13 6.32 0.83 -5.26
N LEU A 14 7.08 0.49 -6.30
CA LEU A 14 7.44 1.35 -7.43
C LEU A 14 6.51 1.08 -8.61
N PHE A 15 5.78 2.10 -9.08
CA PHE A 15 5.00 2.03 -10.33
C PHE A 15 5.38 3.18 -11.25
N GLY A 16 5.56 2.87 -12.52
CA GLY A 16 5.77 3.84 -13.59
C GLY A 16 4.74 3.66 -14.72
N PRO A 17 4.46 4.71 -15.51
CA PRO A 17 3.67 4.57 -16.74
C PRO A 17 4.46 3.68 -17.71
N GLY A 18 4.03 2.43 -17.85
CA GLY A 18 4.85 1.34 -18.38
C GLY A 18 5.40 1.58 -19.79
N SER A 19 6.70 1.28 -19.96
CA SER A 19 7.19 0.68 -21.19
C SER A 19 7.03 -0.83 -21.04
N SER A 20 6.42 -1.49 -22.02
CA SER A 20 5.92 -2.88 -22.01
C SER A 20 6.98 -3.99 -21.92
N ILE A 21 8.10 -3.75 -21.22
CA ILE A 21 9.22 -4.68 -21.05
C ILE A 21 9.54 -4.77 -19.55
N GLY A 22 8.62 -5.36 -18.81
CA GLY A 22 8.73 -5.55 -17.37
C GLY A 22 7.40 -6.01 -16.82
N SER A 23 7.41 -7.11 -16.07
CA SER A 23 6.22 -7.67 -15.41
C SER A 23 5.87 -6.83 -14.17
N ASP A 24 5.87 -5.49 -14.32
CA ASP A 24 5.57 -4.57 -13.24
C ASP A 24 4.10 -4.71 -12.85
N PRO A 25 3.76 -4.70 -11.54
CA PRO A 25 2.39 -4.90 -11.13
C PRO A 25 1.52 -3.70 -11.54
N SER A 26 0.30 -3.97 -11.96
CA SER A 26 -0.70 -2.93 -12.20
C SER A 26 -1.10 -2.26 -10.88
N PRO A 27 -1.60 -1.01 -10.88
CA PRO A 27 -2.09 -0.35 -9.67
C PRO A 27 -3.12 -1.17 -8.88
N GLU A 28 -3.95 -1.96 -9.58
CA GLU A 28 -4.95 -2.84 -8.98
C GLU A 28 -4.31 -4.04 -8.27
N GLU A 29 -3.28 -4.64 -8.87
CA GLU A 29 -2.51 -5.74 -8.26
C GLU A 29 -1.79 -5.29 -6.99
N VAL A 30 -1.43 -4.01 -6.94
CA VAL A 30 -0.78 -3.40 -5.79
C VAL A 30 -1.79 -3.15 -4.71
N ASP A 31 -2.92 -2.54 -5.07
CA ASP A 31 -3.98 -2.27 -4.12
C ASP A 31 -4.48 -3.57 -3.47
N ALA A 32 -4.61 -4.65 -4.25
CA ALA A 32 -4.96 -5.98 -3.74
C ALA A 32 -3.97 -6.52 -2.69
N ARG A 33 -2.70 -6.09 -2.72
CA ARG A 33 -1.64 -6.51 -1.79
C ARG A 33 -1.45 -5.56 -0.59
N ARG A 34 -2.41 -4.66 -0.35
CA ARG A 34 -2.34 -3.66 0.72
C ARG A 34 -2.29 -4.30 2.12
N PRO A 35 -3.08 -5.33 2.47
CA PRO A 35 -2.98 -5.99 3.78
C PRO A 35 -1.57 -6.54 4.08
N GLU A 36 -0.90 -7.11 3.07
CA GLU A 36 0.45 -7.66 3.19
C GLU A 36 1.49 -6.57 3.45
N ARG A 37 1.33 -5.39 2.83
CA ARG A 37 2.22 -4.23 3.09
C ARG A 37 2.04 -3.69 4.50
N VAL A 38 0.79 -3.57 4.96
CA VAL A 38 0.49 -3.17 6.34
C VAL A 38 1.10 -4.16 7.33
N ALA A 39 0.96 -5.47 7.08
CA ALA A 39 1.56 -6.51 7.91
C ALA A 39 3.09 -6.41 7.95
N ALA A 40 3.74 -6.23 6.80
CA ALA A 40 5.18 -6.05 6.72
C ALA A 40 5.66 -4.81 7.50
N MET A 41 4.94 -3.69 7.38
CA MET A 41 5.26 -2.46 8.11
C MET A 41 5.12 -2.64 9.62
N LEU A 42 4.02 -3.23 10.10
CA LEU A 42 3.80 -3.48 11.53
C LEU A 42 4.88 -4.41 12.10
N ASN A 43 5.23 -5.48 11.38
CA ASN A 43 6.34 -6.36 11.75
C ASN A 43 7.69 -5.62 11.81
N GLY A 44 7.96 -4.72 10.85
CA GLY A 44 9.15 -3.86 10.86
C GLY A 44 9.22 -2.93 12.07
N LEU A 45 8.06 -2.56 12.65
CA LEU A 45 7.94 -1.82 13.90
C LEU A 45 7.98 -2.71 15.16
N GLY A 46 8.25 -4.01 15.01
CA GLY A 46 8.30 -4.98 16.10
C GLY A 46 6.92 -5.43 16.59
N LYS A 47 5.87 -5.27 15.78
CA LYS A 47 4.52 -5.78 16.07
C LYS A 47 4.25 -7.00 15.21
N GLU A 48 4.22 -8.17 15.85
CA GLU A 48 3.68 -9.37 15.22
C GLU A 48 2.16 -9.28 15.17
N VAL A 49 1.61 -9.28 13.96
CA VAL A 49 0.17 -9.18 13.71
C VAL A 49 -0.21 -10.22 12.66
N ASP A 50 -1.32 -10.91 12.89
CA ASP A 50 -1.85 -11.91 11.97
C ASP A 50 -2.40 -11.24 10.69
N LEU A 51 -2.11 -11.84 9.54
CA LEU A 51 -2.52 -11.26 8.25
C LEU A 51 -4.04 -11.26 8.08
N GLU A 52 -4.75 -12.27 8.58
CA GLU A 52 -6.20 -12.33 8.50
C GLU A 52 -6.85 -11.32 9.45
N GLU A 53 -6.24 -11.05 10.61
CA GLU A 53 -6.66 -9.93 11.46
C GLU A 53 -6.53 -8.59 10.72
N ILE A 54 -5.43 -8.37 10.00
CA ILE A 54 -5.23 -7.15 9.21
C ILE A 54 -6.28 -7.06 8.09
N ARG A 55 -6.52 -8.14 7.33
CA ARG A 55 -7.54 -8.16 6.27
C ARG A 55 -8.93 -7.78 6.81
N ALA A 56 -9.27 -8.27 8.01
CA ALA A 56 -10.56 -8.00 8.63
C ALA A 56 -10.70 -6.55 9.13
N ARG A 57 -9.61 -5.96 9.63
CA ARG A 57 -9.66 -4.65 10.31
C ARG A 57 -9.29 -3.46 9.44
N LEU A 58 -8.49 -3.67 8.41
CA LEU A 58 -7.96 -2.61 7.55
C LEU A 58 -9.05 -1.71 6.94
N PRO A 59 -10.16 -2.24 6.38
CA PRO A 59 -11.20 -1.39 5.80
C PRO A 59 -11.82 -0.41 6.81
N GLU A 60 -12.03 -0.87 8.04
CA GLU A 60 -12.60 -0.05 9.10
C GLU A 60 -11.60 1.01 9.60
N CYS A 61 -10.32 0.65 9.70
CA CYS A 61 -9.27 1.61 10.02
C CYS A 61 -9.13 2.70 8.96
N GLU A 62 -9.22 2.35 7.67
CA GLU A 62 -9.21 3.31 6.57
C GLU A 62 -10.45 4.22 6.59
N ARG A 63 -11.63 3.66 6.86
CA ARG A 63 -12.86 4.46 7.03
C ARG A 63 -12.72 5.47 8.16
N LEU A 64 -12.27 5.03 9.35
CA LEU A 64 -12.07 5.90 10.51
C LEU A 64 -11.00 6.98 10.25
N SER A 65 -9.91 6.61 9.59
CA SER A 65 -8.88 7.55 9.16
C SER A 65 -9.48 8.62 8.24
N SER A 66 -10.27 8.22 7.24
CA SER A 66 -10.88 9.16 6.30
C SER A 66 -11.86 10.12 6.99
N GLU A 67 -12.61 9.64 7.98
CA GLU A 67 -13.52 10.47 8.77
C GLU A 67 -12.78 11.46 9.69
N GLN A 68 -11.67 11.01 10.27
CA GLN A 68 -10.90 11.81 11.21
C GLN A 68 -10.04 12.88 10.52
N TYR A 69 -9.41 12.53 9.40
CA TYR A 69 -8.44 13.41 8.72
C TYR A 69 -9.02 14.12 7.50
N GLY A 70 -10.20 13.69 7.00
CA GLY A 70 -10.92 14.38 5.92
C GLY A 70 -10.03 14.63 4.70
N ILE A 71 -9.92 15.89 4.28
CA ILE A 71 -9.13 16.32 3.11
C ILE A 71 -7.63 16.03 3.28
N ALA A 72 -7.13 15.89 4.52
CA ALA A 72 -5.72 15.59 4.79
C ALA A 72 -5.39 14.08 4.69
N HIS A 73 -6.37 13.23 4.38
CA HIS A 73 -6.20 11.78 4.24
C HIS A 73 -5.53 11.37 2.91
N THR A 74 -5.78 12.13 1.84
CA THR A 74 -5.32 11.87 0.47
C THR A 74 -3.99 12.55 0.18
#